data_AF-A0A7W7NPM6-F1
#
_entry.id   AF-A0A7W7NPM6-F1
#
_cell.length_a   1.000
_cell.length_b   1.000
_cell.length_c   1.000
_cell.angle_alpha   90.00
_cell.angle_beta   90.00
_cell.angle_gamma   90.00
#
_symmetry.space_group_name_H-M   'P 1'
#
loop_
_entity.id
_entity.type
_entity.pdbx_description
1 polymer ?
#
loop_
_entity_poly.entity_id
_entity_poly.type
_entity_poly.pdbx_seq_one_letter_code
_entity_poly.pdbx_strand_id
1 'polypeptide(L)' 'MKQIGGDGSTLFSLTSVEWEKLREEIENHRIKPPVSMHPEGPAGGLARFHSLDDAKLALLAVV' A
#
# COMPACT_ATOMS: atom_id res chain seq x y z
N MET A 1 9.05 2.48 6.47
CA MET A 1 7.69 2.95 6.14
C MET A 1 7.33 4.16 6.98
N LYS A 2 6.65 5.17 6.42
CA LYS A 2 6.17 6.36 7.13
C LYS A 2 4.73 6.65 6.71
N GLN A 3 3.82 6.78 7.68
CA GLN A 3 2.44 7.20 7.45
C GLN A 3 2.39 8.71 7.16
N ILE A 4 1.60 9.14 6.17
CA ILE A 4 1.45 10.54 5.76
C ILE A 4 -0.05 10.90 5.62
N GLY A 5 -0.84 10.81 6.71
CA GLY A 5 -2.28 11.18 6.68
C GLY A 5 -3.09 10.75 7.91
N GLY A 6 -4.20 11.44 8.20
CA GLY A 6 -5.04 11.30 9.39
C GLY A 6 -6.56 11.32 9.14
N ASP A 7 -7.29 10.75 10.12
CA ASP A 7 -8.73 10.50 10.28
C ASP A 7 -9.54 10.05 9.05
N GLY A 8 -9.59 8.71 8.86
CA GLY A 8 -10.52 8.03 7.95
C GLY A 8 -9.87 7.32 6.76
N SER A 9 -8.59 7.57 6.48
CA SER A 9 -7.79 6.77 5.57
C SER A 9 -6.31 6.88 5.93
N THR A 10 -5.55 5.82 5.66
CA THR A 10 -4.12 5.78 5.96
C THR A 10 -3.31 5.74 4.67
N LEU A 11 -2.46 6.75 4.47
CA LEU A 11 -1.59 6.86 3.31
C LEU A 11 -0.16 6.39 3.67
N PHE A 12 0.36 5.44 2.91
CA PHE A 12 1.70 4.90 3.04
C PHE A 12 2.52 5.19 1.79
N SER A 13 3.76 5.62 1.99
CA SER A 13 4.78 5.64 0.94
C SER A 13 5.52 4.31 0.93
N LEU A 14 5.54 3.67 -0.25
CA LEU A 14 6.14 2.38 -0.53
C LEU A 14 7.35 2.57 -1.43
N THR A 15 8.41 1.83 -1.13
CA THR A 15 9.54 1.68 -2.04
C THR A 15 9.13 0.97 -3.33
N SER A 16 9.95 1.03 -4.37
CA SER A 16 9.70 0.33 -5.64
C SER A 16 9.50 -1.18 -5.48
N VAL A 17 10.25 -1.81 -4.56
CA VAL A 17 10.10 -3.25 -4.27
C VAL A 17 8.79 -3.54 -3.57
N GLU A 18 8.45 -2.77 -2.53
CA GLU A 18 7.18 -2.93 -1.80
C GLU A 18 5.96 -2.66 -2.71
N TRP A 19 6.09 -1.68 -3.62
CA TRP A 19 5.06 -1.33 -4.58
C TRP A 19 4.73 -2.47 -5.55
N GLU A 20 5.76 -3.07 -6.17
CA GLU A 20 5.54 -4.16 -7.13
C GLU A 20 5.03 -5.42 -6.43
N LYS A 21 5.55 -5.76 -5.25
CA LYS A 21 5.02 -6.85 -4.43
C LYS A 21 3.55 -6.62 -4.04
N LEU A 22 3.19 -5.40 -3.65
CA LEU A 22 1.80 -5.06 -3.33
C LEU A 22 0.89 -5.29 -4.57
N ARG A 23 1.33 -4.89 -5.76
CA ARG A 23 0.60 -5.12 -7.00
C ARG A 23 0.44 -6.61 -7.32
N GLU A 24 1.50 -7.38 -7.14
CA GLU A 24 1.47 -8.84 -7.33
C GLU A 24 0.48 -9.52 -6.37
N GLU A 25 0.48 -9.15 -5.09
CA GLU A 25 -0.45 -9.71 -4.10
C GLU A 25 -1.92 -9.33 -4.37
N ILE A 26 -2.17 -8.14 -4.92
CA ILE A 26 -3.50 -7.71 -5.40
C ILE A 26 -3.92 -8.53 -6.63
N GLU A 27 -3.02 -8.71 -7.59
CA GLU A 27 -3.27 -9.47 -8.83
C GLU A 27 -3.54 -10.95 -8.53
N ASN A 28 -2.83 -11.51 -7.55
CA ASN A 28 -3.05 -12.86 -7.04
C ASN A 28 -4.29 -12.99 -6.12
N HIS A 29 -5.07 -11.92 -5.94
CA HIS A 29 -6.25 -11.87 -5.08
C HIS A 29 -6.01 -12.26 -3.61
N ARG A 30 -4.77 -12.14 -3.12
CA ARG A 30 -4.40 -12.47 -1.74
C ARG A 30 -4.72 -11.35 -0.76
N ILE A 31 -4.67 -10.11 -1.23
CA ILE A 31 -5.04 -8.92 -0.47
C ILE A 31 -6.07 -8.09 -1.22
N LYS A 32 -6.86 -7.31 -0.47
CA LYS A 32 -7.76 -6.33 -1.08
C LYS A 32 -6.96 -5.15 -1.64
N PRO A 33 -7.35 -4.62 -2.80
CA PRO A 33 -6.71 -3.42 -3.34
C PRO A 33 -6.88 -2.24 -2.37
N PRO A 34 -5.87 -1.35 -2.27
CA PRO A 34 -6.01 -0.09 -1.56
C PRO A 34 -7.13 0.75 -2.17
N VAL A 35 -7.62 1.72 -1.40
CA VAL A 35 -8.60 2.74 -1.84
C VAL A 35 -8.09 3.49 -3.07
N SER A 36 -6.80 3.83 -3.06
CA SER A 36 -6.15 4.47 -4.19
C SER A 36 -4.66 4.13 -4.21
N MET A 37 -4.13 3.98 -5.41
CA MET A 37 -2.71 3.75 -5.68
C MET A 37 -2.21 4.87 -6.59
N HIS A 38 -1.17 5.58 -6.17
CA HIS A 38 -0.52 6.61 -6.98
C HIS A 38 0.96 6.25 -7.19
N PRO A 39 1.39 5.88 -8.41
CA PRO A 39 2.81 5.64 -8.68
C PRO A 39 3.60 6.95 -8.58
N GLU A 40 4.78 6.91 -7.96
CA GLU A 40 5.70 8.05 -7.84
C GLU A 40 6.96 7.84 -8.72
N GLY A 41 6.87 6.97 -9.72
CA GLY A 41 7.96 6.66 -10.65
C GLY A 41 8.93 5.61 -10.08
N PRO A 42 10.25 5.71 -10.36
CA PRO A 42 11.21 4.66 -9.99
C PRO A 42 11.42 4.52 -8.47
N ALA A 43 10.91 5.46 -7.67
CA ALA A 43 10.97 5.43 -6.22
C ALA A 43 9.92 4.50 -5.58
N GLY A 44 8.88 4.11 -6.33
CA GLY A 44 7.76 3.32 -5.84
C GLY A 44 6.43 4.07 -5.97
N GLY A 45 5.68 4.20 -4.88
CA GLY A 45 4.40 4.89 -4.92
C GLY A 45 3.69 5.03 -3.59
N LEU A 46 2.55 5.72 -3.63
CA LEU A 46 1.69 5.95 -2.48
C LEU A 46 0.46 5.04 -2.55
N ALA A 47 0.16 4.35 -1.45
CA ALA A 47 -1.03 3.52 -1.30
C ALA A 47 -1.90 4.03 -0.15
N ARG A 48 -3.19 4.26 -0.43
CA ARG A 48 -4.18 4.69 0.56
C ARG A 48 -5.07 3.53 0.97
N PHE A 49 -5.21 3.27 2.26
CA PHE A 49 -6.06 2.24 2.82
C PHE A 49 -7.22 2.85 3.62
N HIS A 50 -8.32 2.13 3.78
CA HIS A 50 -9.47 2.57 4.57
C HIS A 50 -9.16 2.67 6.07
N SER A 51 -8.24 1.83 6.56
CA SER A 51 -7.85 1.78 7.97
C SER A 51 -6.38 1.40 8.13
N LEU A 52 -5.86 1.60 9.33
CA LEU A 52 -4.52 1.14 9.69
C LEU A 52 -4.43 -0.39 9.68
N ASP A 53 -5.51 -1.10 10.03
CA ASP A 53 -5.53 -2.57 10.06
C ASP A 53 -5.52 -3.16 8.64
N ASP A 54 -6.29 -2.59 7.70
CA ASP A 54 -6.22 -2.96 6.29
C ASP A 54 -4.81 -2.74 5.73
N ALA A 55 -4.20 -1.59 6.07
CA ALA A 55 -2.82 -1.32 5.68
C ALA A 55 -1.85 -2.33 6.28
N LYS A 56 -1.96 -2.66 7.57
CA LYS A 56 -1.08 -3.66 8.21
C LYS A 56 -1.21 -5.03 7.55
N LEU A 57 -2.43 -5.48 7.23
CA LEU A 57 -2.65 -6.76 6.54
C LEU A 57 -2.01 -6.75 5.14
N ALA A 58 -2.23 -5.69 4.37
CA ALA A 58 -1.61 -5.53 3.06
C ALA A 58 -0.08 -5.45 3.13
N LEU A 59 0.46 -4.73 4.11
CA LEU A 59 1.90 -4.54 4.28
C LEU A 59 2.60 -5.78 4.84
N LEU A 60 1.94 -6.58 5.69
CA LEU A 60 2.48 -7.86 6.17
C LEU A 60 2.69 -8.87 5.03
N ALA A 61 1.83 -8.83 4.01
CA ALA A 61 1.99 -9.67 2.82
C ALA A 61 3.17 -9.24 1.93
N VAL A 62 3.67 -8.02 2.11
CA VAL A 62 4.67 -7.37 1.25
C VAL A 62 6.10 -7.44 1.83
N VAL A 63 6.26 -7.71 3.13
CA VAL A 63 7.57 -7.88 3.79
C VAL A 63 8.19 -9.23 3.44
#